data_AF-A0A2V8RSR6-F1
#
_entry.id   AF-A0A2V8RSR6-F1
#
_cell.length_a   1.000
_cell.length_b   1.000
_cell.length_c   1.000
_cell.angle_alpha   90.00
_cell.angle_beta   90.00
_cell.angle_gamma   90.00
#
_symmetry.space_group_name_H-M   'P 1'
#
loop_
_entity.id
_entity.type
_entity.pdbx_description
1 polymer ?
#
loop_
_entity_poly.entity_id
_entity_poly.type
_entity_poly.pdbx_seq_one_letter_code
_entity_poly.pdbx_strand_id
1 'polypeptide(L)'
;MKKLLACTLTVVVAVCALAQTKMRSAPDVKLPNGYWPIEKSGPLIEKTQTVRLAPDLSQLTAGERRGVAKLLEVGKIFQSVYEQQRHERALAAARDLLQLDRRLGSPAATQNLVTLYRLFQGPIATTLDNKREPFLPIELTPPGQSMYDGISKQEVDAYLAAHPDERDALLDQRSVVRRATVANLRRDVEKLQQYGALSTLHPGLQAELMVRLEERLKTRADAKGLYAVPYSLAYADEMIRAHGLLNEAADAVARDDWEFARYLRNRARDLLSDDYESGDAAWVTGHFKNLNAQIGAYETYDDALYGVKTFYAFSLLRTRRQETDDLRRAMRGLQALEDSLPYEHHKRVREDIPVGVYDVIADFGQARGGNTATILPNESYLARRYGRTILLRANIMRSPEIFEGTNRTWAAAIVPAQKDDLTSDGNFYRTLWHEVGHYLGVDATKTGQELAAALQDDADLLEEMKADLVSLYVAEALHKQSYYTDAQLRSVYASGILRVLQNNKPRRDQPYQTMELMQWNFFMEHGLLSFDRQTQRLRINYGKYHEVVGQMLARVFAVQYEGDKAAADRFVDEYAKWDESLHGAIAQNIRANQGARFRLFKYAALGE
;
A
#
# COMPACT_ATOMS: atom_id res chain seq x y z
N MET A 1 -28.17 -73.99 15.94
CA MET A 1 -29.65 -73.88 15.98
C MET A 1 -29.99 -72.51 16.57
N LYS A 2 -30.55 -71.58 15.77
CA LYS A 2 -31.97 -71.12 15.82
C LYS A 2 -32.30 -70.34 17.12
N LYS A 3 -32.86 -69.14 17.14
CA LYS A 3 -33.58 -68.33 16.14
C LYS A 3 -33.73 -66.89 16.68
N LEU A 4 -33.71 -65.93 15.75
CA LEU A 4 -34.22 -64.56 15.92
C LEU A 4 -35.72 -64.56 16.29
N LEU A 5 -36.13 -63.59 17.11
CA LEU A 5 -37.48 -63.02 17.07
C LEU A 5 -37.37 -61.48 16.97
N ALA A 6 -38.09 -60.95 15.99
CA ALA A 6 -38.22 -59.54 15.67
C ALA A 6 -39.30 -58.88 16.55
N CYS A 7 -39.05 -57.64 16.98
CA CYS A 7 -40.08 -56.73 17.45
C CYS A 7 -40.03 -55.45 16.62
N THR A 8 -41.13 -55.23 15.90
CA THR A 8 -41.46 -54.07 15.07
C THR A 8 -41.66 -52.84 15.95
N LEU A 9 -40.89 -51.78 15.74
CA LEU A 9 -41.14 -50.47 16.36
C LEU A 9 -41.66 -49.50 15.30
N THR A 10 -42.93 -49.15 15.42
CA THR A 10 -43.64 -48.18 14.58
C THR A 10 -43.10 -46.77 14.88
N VAL A 11 -42.44 -46.14 13.92
CA VAL A 11 -42.01 -44.74 14.01
C VAL A 11 -43.19 -43.82 13.71
N VAL A 12 -43.64 -43.07 14.72
CA VAL A 12 -44.55 -41.93 14.54
C VAL A 12 -43.71 -40.74 14.09
N VAL A 13 -43.89 -40.32 12.84
CA VAL A 13 -43.30 -39.08 12.31
C VAL A 13 -44.10 -37.91 12.85
N ALA A 14 -43.56 -37.23 13.87
CA ALA A 14 -44.03 -35.91 14.28
C ALA A 14 -43.49 -34.87 13.29
N VAL A 15 -44.36 -34.36 12.41
CA VAL A 15 -44.07 -33.21 11.57
C VAL A 15 -44.03 -31.97 12.45
N CYS A 16 -42.83 -31.58 12.90
CA CYS A 16 -42.60 -30.26 13.46
C CYS A 16 -42.72 -29.23 12.33
N ALA A 17 -43.88 -28.58 12.25
CA ALA A 17 -44.04 -27.35 11.48
C ALA A 17 -43.14 -26.27 12.11
N LEU A 18 -41.96 -26.06 11.52
CA LEU A 18 -41.13 -24.90 11.77
C LEU A 18 -41.92 -23.67 11.33
N ALA A 19 -42.58 -23.01 12.28
CA ALA A 19 -43.04 -21.65 12.10
C ALA A 19 -41.78 -20.80 11.82
N GLN A 20 -41.54 -20.51 10.54
CA GLN A 20 -40.65 -19.44 10.12
C GLN A 20 -41.20 -18.15 10.74
N THR A 21 -40.66 -17.78 11.90
CA THR A 21 -40.68 -16.41 12.36
C THR A 21 -39.88 -15.64 11.31
N LYS A 22 -40.58 -15.07 10.32
CA LYS A 22 -40.03 -14.00 9.50
C LYS A 22 -39.43 -13.01 10.49
N MET A 23 -38.10 -12.90 10.52
CA MET A 23 -37.47 -11.67 11.00
C MET A 23 -38.24 -10.56 10.32
N ARG A 24 -38.96 -9.74 11.09
CA ARG A 24 -39.51 -8.48 10.61
C ARG A 24 -38.32 -7.78 9.97
N SER A 25 -38.30 -7.70 8.64
CA SER A 25 -37.41 -6.77 7.95
C SER A 25 -37.65 -5.42 8.60
N ALA A 26 -36.60 -4.83 9.18
CA ALA A 26 -36.69 -3.47 9.68
C ALA A 26 -37.34 -2.60 8.59
N PRO A 27 -38.22 -1.64 8.94
CA PRO A 27 -38.84 -0.79 7.94
C PRO A 27 -37.76 -0.18 7.06
N ASP A 28 -37.98 -0.22 5.75
CA ASP A 28 -37.05 0.31 4.75
C ASP A 28 -36.90 1.82 4.98
N VAL A 29 -35.81 2.21 5.65
CA VAL A 29 -35.57 3.61 6.02
C VAL A 29 -35.07 4.33 4.78
N LYS A 30 -35.96 5.07 4.13
CA LYS A 30 -35.61 5.90 2.98
C LYS A 30 -34.62 6.98 3.40
N LEU A 31 -33.41 6.93 2.83
CA LEU A 31 -32.36 7.91 3.08
C LEU A 31 -32.63 9.24 2.33
N PRO A 32 -32.08 10.37 2.80
CA PRO A 32 -32.14 11.63 2.07
C PRO A 32 -31.49 11.54 0.69
N ASN A 33 -31.87 12.43 -0.23
CA ASN A 33 -31.29 12.48 -1.58
C ASN A 33 -29.76 12.61 -1.54
N GLY A 34 -29.10 11.92 -2.46
CA GLY A 34 -27.63 11.88 -2.58
C GLY A 34 -26.93 10.81 -1.73
N TYR A 35 -27.59 10.25 -0.72
CA TYR A 35 -27.10 9.05 -0.05
C TYR A 35 -27.46 7.81 -0.85
N TRP A 36 -26.53 6.87 -1.00
CA TRP A 36 -26.83 5.59 -1.65
C TRP A 36 -27.84 4.77 -0.85
N PRO A 37 -28.82 4.15 -1.53
CA PRO A 37 -29.76 3.28 -0.87
C PRO A 37 -29.12 1.91 -0.53
N ILE A 38 -29.81 1.10 0.25
CA ILE A 38 -29.28 -0.19 0.72
C ILE A 38 -29.04 -1.17 -0.44
N GLU A 39 -29.84 -1.11 -1.50
CA GLU A 39 -29.72 -1.98 -2.68
C GLU A 39 -28.41 -1.73 -3.43
N LYS A 40 -27.86 -0.51 -3.32
CA LYS A 40 -26.60 -0.14 -3.97
C LYS A 40 -25.39 -0.43 -3.07
N SER A 41 -25.53 -0.21 -1.76
CA SER A 41 -24.43 -0.43 -0.81
C SER A 41 -24.28 -1.90 -0.39
N GLY A 42 -25.39 -2.64 -0.28
CA GLY A 42 -25.44 -4.03 0.18
C GLY A 42 -24.50 -4.98 -0.57
N PRO A 43 -24.49 -5.01 -1.93
CA PRO A 43 -23.59 -5.88 -2.68
C PRO A 43 -22.10 -5.62 -2.43
N LEU A 44 -21.71 -4.38 -2.13
CA LEU A 44 -20.32 -4.06 -1.76
C LEU A 44 -19.99 -4.61 -0.37
N ILE A 45 -20.92 -4.48 0.59
CA ILE A 45 -20.76 -5.03 1.94
C ILE A 45 -20.66 -6.55 1.91
N GLU A 46 -21.50 -7.23 1.15
CA GLU A 46 -21.44 -8.69 0.96
C GLU A 46 -20.12 -9.16 0.35
N LYS A 47 -19.50 -8.33 -0.49
CA LYS A 47 -18.16 -8.56 -1.07
C LYS A 47 -17.02 -8.00 -0.23
N THR A 48 -17.28 -7.56 1.00
CA THR A 48 -16.27 -7.04 1.93
C THR A 48 -15.98 -8.05 3.04
N GLN A 49 -14.72 -8.51 3.12
CA GLN A 49 -14.23 -9.30 4.24
C GLN A 49 -13.71 -8.36 5.34
N THR A 50 -14.10 -8.58 6.58
CA THR A 50 -13.51 -7.86 7.73
C THR A 50 -12.35 -8.67 8.31
N VAL A 51 -11.21 -8.01 8.51
CA VAL A 51 -10.00 -8.59 9.12
C VAL A 51 -9.68 -7.80 10.37
N ARG A 52 -9.53 -8.49 11.51
CA ARG A 52 -9.22 -7.85 12.79
C ARG A 52 -7.77 -8.11 13.18
N LEU A 53 -6.99 -7.03 13.30
CA LEU A 53 -5.60 -7.09 13.75
C LEU A 53 -5.53 -6.82 15.26
N ALA A 54 -4.96 -7.77 15.99
CA ALA A 54 -4.87 -7.74 17.45
C ALA A 54 -3.53 -8.32 17.93
N PRO A 55 -2.40 -7.66 17.61
CA PRO A 55 -1.11 -8.13 18.10
C PRO A 55 -1.04 -8.13 19.63
N ASP A 56 -0.29 -9.07 20.19
CA ASP A 56 -0.03 -9.11 21.62
C ASP A 56 0.89 -7.95 22.04
N LEU A 57 0.37 -7.04 22.85
CA LEU A 57 1.12 -5.88 23.37
C LEU A 57 1.53 -6.05 24.84
N SER A 58 1.37 -7.25 25.41
CA SER A 58 1.66 -7.53 26.83
C SER A 58 3.13 -7.26 27.21
N GLN A 59 4.04 -7.46 26.27
CA GLN A 59 5.49 -7.29 26.44
C GLN A 59 5.94 -5.81 26.46
N LEU A 60 5.07 -4.88 26.08
CA LEU A 60 5.43 -3.46 26.10
C LEU A 60 5.66 -2.99 27.54
N THR A 61 6.60 -2.08 27.74
CA THR A 61 6.79 -1.43 29.04
C THR A 61 5.64 -0.47 29.35
N ALA A 62 5.61 0.07 30.57
CA ALA A 62 4.67 1.15 30.89
C ALA A 62 4.93 2.44 30.09
N GLY A 63 6.19 2.72 29.74
CA GLY A 63 6.56 3.86 28.89
C GLY A 63 6.08 3.67 27.45
N GLU A 64 6.37 2.51 26.88
CA GLU A 64 5.92 2.11 25.53
C GLU A 64 4.39 2.13 25.40
N ARG A 65 3.64 1.62 26.39
CA ARG A 65 2.16 1.70 26.36
C ARG A 65 1.64 3.13 26.34
N ARG A 66 2.26 4.05 27.11
CA ARG A 66 1.92 5.48 27.05
C ARG A 66 2.28 6.09 25.70
N GLY A 67 3.45 5.74 25.15
CA GLY A 67 3.87 6.13 23.81
C GLY A 67 2.87 5.68 22.73
N VAL A 68 2.44 4.42 22.77
CA VAL A 68 1.41 3.87 21.87
C VAL A 68 0.12 4.68 21.94
N ALA A 69 -0.38 5.01 23.13
CA ALA A 69 -1.61 5.80 23.26
C ALA A 69 -1.50 7.16 22.54
N LYS A 70 -0.37 7.86 22.70
CA LYS A 70 -0.10 9.14 22.02
C LYS A 70 0.06 8.99 20.51
N LEU A 71 0.76 7.94 20.08
CA LEU A 71 0.95 7.61 18.67
C LEU A 71 -0.37 7.27 17.96
N LEU A 72 -1.32 6.62 18.65
CA LEU A 72 -2.66 6.39 18.11
C LEU A 72 -3.47 7.69 17.97
N GLU A 73 -3.24 8.69 18.83
CA GLU A 73 -3.82 10.03 18.64
C GLU A 73 -3.23 10.75 17.42
N VAL A 74 -1.90 10.64 17.20
CA VAL A 74 -1.25 11.15 15.98
C VAL A 74 -1.83 10.47 14.73
N GLY A 75 -1.98 9.15 14.75
CA GLY A 75 -2.59 8.40 13.65
C GLY A 75 -4.01 8.90 13.31
N LYS A 76 -4.83 9.24 14.30
CA LYS A 76 -6.16 9.82 14.05
C LYS A 76 -6.09 11.19 13.36
N ILE A 77 -5.12 12.03 13.73
CA ILE A 77 -4.86 13.30 13.03
C ILE A 77 -4.50 13.03 11.57
N PHE A 78 -3.59 12.10 11.33
CA PHE A 78 -3.14 11.72 9.98
C PHE A 78 -4.29 11.17 9.13
N GLN A 79 -5.18 10.37 9.71
CA GLN A 79 -6.39 9.93 9.02
C GLN A 79 -7.26 11.11 8.56
N SER A 80 -7.50 12.08 9.46
CA SER A 80 -8.31 13.24 9.13
C SER A 80 -7.68 14.11 8.06
N VAL A 81 -6.36 14.34 8.13
CA VAL A 81 -5.63 15.10 7.11
C VAL A 81 -5.66 14.35 5.77
N TYR A 82 -5.43 13.04 5.76
CA TYR A 82 -5.52 12.23 4.54
C TYR A 82 -6.92 12.31 3.90
N GLU A 83 -7.98 12.22 4.70
CA GLU A 83 -9.35 12.41 4.20
C GLU A 83 -9.56 13.81 3.60
N GLN A 84 -9.01 14.86 4.20
CA GLN A 84 -9.03 16.22 3.63
C GLN A 84 -8.22 16.31 2.33
N GLN A 85 -7.04 15.67 2.25
CA GLN A 85 -6.22 15.62 1.03
C GLN A 85 -6.97 14.97 -0.13
N ARG A 86 -7.79 13.95 0.16
CA ARG A 86 -8.59 13.23 -0.84
C ARG A 86 -9.89 13.93 -1.21
N HIS A 87 -10.48 14.69 -0.28
CA HIS A 87 -11.63 15.51 -0.60
C HIS A 87 -11.84 16.62 0.46
N GLU A 88 -11.96 17.86 0.00
CA GLU A 88 -12.17 19.06 0.81
C GLU A 88 -13.36 18.98 1.79
N ARG A 89 -14.44 18.24 1.45
CA ARG A 89 -15.59 18.05 2.34
C ARG A 89 -15.67 16.65 2.96
N ALA A 90 -14.61 15.84 2.89
CA ALA A 90 -14.60 14.48 3.44
C ALA A 90 -15.01 14.46 4.91
N LEU A 91 -14.42 15.33 5.74
CA LEU A 91 -14.70 15.37 7.18
C LEU A 91 -16.11 15.88 7.49
N ALA A 92 -16.60 16.85 6.72
CA ALA A 92 -17.97 17.34 6.84
C ALA A 92 -18.97 16.23 6.47
N ALA A 93 -18.75 15.53 5.36
CA ALA A 93 -19.58 14.42 4.92
C ALA A 93 -19.58 13.26 5.93
N ALA A 94 -18.43 12.93 6.54
CA ALA A 94 -18.34 11.93 7.60
C ALA A 94 -19.20 12.32 8.81
N ARG A 95 -19.08 13.57 9.26
CA ARG A 95 -19.85 14.09 10.40
C ARG A 95 -21.34 14.04 10.10
N ASP A 96 -21.75 14.48 8.92
CA ASP A 96 -23.16 14.51 8.52
C ASP A 96 -23.73 13.09 8.41
N LEU A 97 -22.96 12.14 7.86
CA LEU A 97 -23.31 10.71 7.83
C LEU A 97 -23.48 10.12 9.24
N LEU A 98 -22.53 10.37 10.15
CA LEU A 98 -22.62 9.86 11.53
C LEU A 98 -23.76 10.48 12.32
N GLN A 99 -24.08 11.76 12.07
CA GLN A 99 -25.25 12.41 12.66
C GLN A 99 -26.55 11.82 12.10
N LEU A 100 -26.60 11.55 10.79
CA LEU A 100 -27.74 10.91 10.15
C LEU A 100 -27.97 9.50 10.72
N ASP A 101 -26.92 8.69 10.80
CA ASP A 101 -26.95 7.34 11.36
C ASP A 101 -27.52 7.34 12.79
N ARG A 102 -26.97 8.18 13.68
CA ARG A 102 -27.46 8.32 15.05
C ARG A 102 -28.92 8.77 15.10
N ARG A 103 -29.30 9.76 14.28
CA ARG A 103 -30.68 10.29 14.25
C ARG A 103 -31.70 9.25 13.81
N LEU A 104 -31.31 8.35 12.90
CA LEU A 104 -32.19 7.30 12.38
C LEU A 104 -32.15 6.00 13.20
N GLY A 105 -31.34 5.94 14.28
CA GLY A 105 -31.21 4.74 15.12
C GLY A 105 -30.34 3.64 14.51
N SER A 106 -29.33 4.04 13.73
CA SER A 106 -28.33 3.15 13.10
C SER A 106 -28.93 2.00 12.25
N PRO A 107 -29.86 2.28 11.32
CA PRO A 107 -30.40 1.25 10.43
C PRO A 107 -29.31 0.67 9.51
N ALA A 108 -29.55 -0.54 8.98
CA ALA A 108 -28.61 -1.21 8.08
C ALA A 108 -28.17 -0.33 6.90
N ALA A 109 -29.09 0.48 6.36
CA ALA A 109 -28.78 1.41 5.27
C ALA A 109 -27.65 2.40 5.63
N THR A 110 -27.72 3.07 6.79
CA THR A 110 -26.66 4.02 7.20
C THR A 110 -25.41 3.31 7.71
N GLN A 111 -25.55 2.16 8.37
CA GLN A 111 -24.40 1.33 8.80
C GLN A 111 -23.57 0.83 7.62
N ASN A 112 -24.22 0.47 6.50
CA ASN A 112 -23.53 0.17 5.26
C ASN A 112 -22.69 1.37 4.81
N LEU A 113 -23.29 2.58 4.76
CA LEU A 113 -22.55 3.78 4.33
C LEU A 113 -21.41 4.15 5.28
N VAL A 114 -21.56 3.96 6.59
CA VAL A 114 -20.48 4.15 7.57
C VAL A 114 -19.34 3.16 7.32
N THR A 115 -19.68 1.91 7.01
CA THR A 115 -18.71 0.87 6.66
C THR A 115 -18.00 1.21 5.35
N LEU A 116 -18.72 1.65 4.32
CA LEU A 116 -18.13 2.07 3.04
C LEU A 116 -17.22 3.29 3.22
N TYR A 117 -17.60 4.26 4.06
CA TYR A 117 -16.74 5.40 4.39
C TYR A 117 -15.43 4.97 5.01
N ARG A 118 -15.48 4.03 5.96
CA ARG A 118 -14.26 3.47 6.58
C ARG A 118 -13.43 2.67 5.57
N LEU A 119 -14.08 1.89 4.70
CA LEU A 119 -13.43 1.05 3.70
C LEU A 119 -12.69 1.88 2.65
N PHE A 120 -13.37 2.89 2.11
CA PHE A 120 -12.84 3.73 1.03
C PHE A 120 -12.12 4.97 1.53
N GLN A 121 -12.08 5.22 2.83
CA GLN A 121 -11.40 6.37 3.45
C GLN A 121 -11.87 7.70 2.86
N GLY A 122 -13.18 7.86 2.77
CA GLY A 122 -13.81 9.02 2.16
C GLY A 122 -15.20 8.74 1.58
N PRO A 123 -15.85 9.76 0.99
CA PRO A 123 -17.24 9.69 0.54
C PRO A 123 -17.42 9.10 -0.88
N ILE A 124 -16.33 8.65 -1.50
CA ILE A 124 -16.31 8.12 -2.87
C ILE A 124 -16.02 6.62 -2.80
N ALA A 125 -16.90 5.80 -3.36
CA ALA A 125 -16.75 4.34 -3.40
C ALA A 125 -16.21 3.89 -4.76
N THR A 126 -15.48 2.77 -4.76
CA THR A 126 -15.21 1.99 -5.96
C THR A 126 -16.22 0.85 -6.05
N THR A 127 -16.98 0.81 -7.13
CA THR A 127 -18.04 -0.19 -7.37
C THR A 127 -17.45 -1.56 -7.76
N LEU A 128 -18.30 -2.59 -7.83
CA LEU A 128 -17.93 -3.94 -8.29
C LEU A 128 -17.51 -3.96 -9.77
N ASP A 129 -18.00 -3.03 -10.59
CA ASP A 129 -17.60 -2.81 -11.99
C ASP A 129 -16.46 -1.78 -12.13
N ASN A 130 -15.77 -1.45 -11.04
CA ASN A 130 -14.58 -0.61 -11.02
C ASN A 130 -14.80 0.86 -11.41
N LYS A 131 -15.99 1.41 -11.13
CA LYS A 131 -16.30 2.83 -11.28
C LYS A 131 -16.15 3.56 -9.95
N ARG A 132 -15.74 4.82 -10.00
CA ARG A 132 -15.70 5.73 -8.84
C ARG A 132 -16.98 6.54 -8.79
N GLU A 133 -17.68 6.49 -7.67
CA GLU A 133 -18.96 7.17 -7.51
C GLU A 133 -19.15 7.70 -6.08
N PRO A 134 -19.72 8.90 -5.89
CA PRO A 134 -20.06 9.41 -4.58
C PRO A 134 -21.24 8.61 -4.03
N PHE A 135 -21.13 8.15 -2.78
CA PHE A 135 -22.22 7.47 -2.07
C PHE A 135 -22.88 8.34 -0.99
N LEU A 136 -22.38 9.56 -0.84
CA LEU A 136 -22.89 10.65 0.00
C LEU A 136 -23.23 11.86 -0.89
N PRO A 137 -24.01 12.86 -0.41
CA PRO A 137 -24.42 14.02 -1.20
C PRO A 137 -23.25 15.00 -1.44
N ILE A 138 -22.31 14.59 -2.28
CA ILE A 138 -21.08 15.29 -2.62
C ILE A 138 -20.69 14.99 -4.07
N GLU A 139 -19.93 15.89 -4.67
CA GLU A 139 -19.40 15.72 -6.02
C GLU A 139 -18.21 14.74 -6.05
N LEU A 140 -17.86 14.27 -7.25
CA LEU A 140 -16.62 13.54 -7.46
C LEU A 140 -15.42 14.47 -7.32
N THR A 141 -14.34 13.97 -6.73
CA THR A 141 -13.09 14.72 -6.65
C THR A 141 -12.39 14.79 -8.01
N PRO A 142 -11.79 15.94 -8.40
CA PRO A 142 -10.89 16.02 -9.55
C PRO A 142 -9.65 15.12 -9.40
N PRO A 143 -8.90 14.82 -10.50
CA PRO A 143 -7.75 13.92 -10.48
C PRO A 143 -6.67 14.25 -9.44
N GLY A 144 -6.39 15.54 -9.20
CA GLY A 144 -5.42 16.00 -8.20
C GLY A 144 -5.97 16.06 -6.77
N GLN A 145 -7.14 15.48 -6.54
CA GLN A 145 -7.86 15.49 -5.28
C GLN A 145 -8.05 16.93 -4.75
N SER A 146 -7.76 17.18 -3.47
CA SER A 146 -7.76 18.53 -2.87
C SER A 146 -6.38 19.18 -2.83
N MET A 147 -5.40 18.61 -3.52
CA MET A 147 -4.02 19.13 -3.55
C MET A 147 -3.84 20.33 -4.47
N TYR A 148 -4.84 20.59 -5.33
CA TYR A 148 -4.83 21.66 -6.33
C TYR A 148 -6.05 22.58 -6.25
N ASP A 149 -6.84 22.56 -5.17
CA ASP A 149 -7.98 23.49 -4.96
C ASP A 149 -8.94 23.59 -6.17
N GLY A 150 -9.20 22.45 -6.84
CA GLY A 150 -10.04 22.36 -8.03
C GLY A 150 -9.44 22.97 -9.32
N ILE A 151 -8.19 23.42 -9.30
CA ILE A 151 -7.47 23.98 -10.46
C ILE A 151 -7.16 22.85 -11.45
N SER A 152 -7.49 23.05 -12.72
CA SER A 152 -7.23 22.06 -13.77
C SER A 152 -5.75 21.98 -14.13
N LYS A 153 -5.32 20.84 -14.70
CA LYS A 153 -3.95 20.67 -15.23
C LYS A 153 -3.60 21.77 -16.24
N GLN A 154 -4.53 22.08 -17.14
CA GLN A 154 -4.34 23.11 -18.17
C GLN A 154 -4.06 24.48 -17.56
N GLU A 155 -4.76 24.84 -16.48
CA GLU A 155 -4.53 26.10 -15.78
C GLU A 155 -3.16 26.13 -15.09
N VAL A 156 -2.78 25.04 -14.41
CA VAL A 156 -1.46 24.93 -13.77
C VAL A 156 -0.34 24.99 -14.83
N ASP A 157 -0.46 24.25 -15.93
CA ASP A 157 0.54 24.24 -17.01
C ASP A 157 0.65 25.63 -17.67
N ALA A 158 -0.47 26.31 -17.93
CA ALA A 158 -0.47 27.66 -18.48
C ALA A 158 0.17 28.68 -17.53
N TYR A 159 -0.06 28.53 -16.21
CA TYR A 159 0.57 29.36 -15.21
C TYR A 159 2.09 29.11 -15.16
N LEU A 160 2.52 27.85 -15.11
CA LEU A 160 3.94 27.49 -15.08
C LEU A 160 4.70 27.89 -16.35
N ALA A 161 4.04 27.92 -17.51
CA ALA A 161 4.63 28.43 -18.74
C ALA A 161 4.92 29.95 -18.66
N ALA A 162 4.10 30.71 -17.92
CA ALA A 162 4.29 32.14 -17.68
C ALA A 162 5.21 32.44 -16.47
N HIS A 163 5.32 31.50 -15.53
CA HIS A 163 6.05 31.61 -14.27
C HIS A 163 6.96 30.39 -14.04
N PRO A 164 7.97 30.16 -14.91
CA PRO A 164 8.81 28.95 -14.84
C PRO A 164 9.63 28.86 -13.55
N ASP A 165 9.91 30.00 -12.90
CA ASP A 165 10.58 30.13 -11.61
C ASP A 165 9.76 29.62 -10.42
N GLU A 166 8.43 29.58 -10.52
CA GLU A 166 7.54 29.05 -9.46
C GLU A 166 7.33 27.53 -9.55
N ARG A 167 7.92 26.86 -10.56
CA ARG A 167 7.70 25.44 -10.84
C ARG A 167 8.03 24.53 -9.66
N ASP A 168 9.21 24.70 -9.07
CA ASP A 168 9.68 23.83 -8.01
C ASP A 168 8.79 23.95 -6.77
N ALA A 169 8.36 25.16 -6.41
CA ALA A 169 7.44 25.38 -5.30
C ALA A 169 6.04 24.78 -5.56
N LEU A 170 5.47 25.04 -6.75
CA LEU A 170 4.12 24.58 -7.11
C LEU A 170 4.04 23.07 -7.31
N LEU A 171 5.13 22.43 -7.74
CA LEU A 171 5.20 20.97 -7.91
C LEU A 171 5.96 20.27 -6.79
N ASP A 172 6.32 21.00 -5.71
CA ASP A 172 6.91 20.39 -4.52
C ASP A 172 5.98 19.29 -3.98
N GLN A 173 6.59 18.18 -3.58
CA GLN A 173 5.88 16.98 -3.14
C GLN A 173 5.09 17.18 -1.84
N ARG A 174 5.40 18.22 -1.04
CA ARG A 174 4.78 18.56 0.24
C ARG A 174 4.17 19.97 0.22
N SER A 175 3.63 20.39 -0.93
CA SER A 175 2.86 21.63 -1.06
C SER A 175 1.47 21.42 -1.68
N VAL A 176 0.49 22.21 -1.24
CA VAL A 176 -0.83 22.34 -1.88
C VAL A 176 -0.78 23.54 -2.82
N VAL A 177 -1.36 23.43 -4.01
CA VAL A 177 -1.53 24.56 -4.93
C VAL A 177 -2.85 25.26 -4.65
N ARG A 178 -2.83 26.57 -4.45
CA ARG A 178 -4.03 27.37 -4.21
C ARG A 178 -4.11 28.56 -5.15
N ARG A 179 -5.35 29.01 -5.41
CA ARG A 179 -5.55 30.31 -6.06
C ARG A 179 -5.21 31.44 -5.10
N ALA A 180 -4.44 32.42 -5.56
CA ALA A 180 -4.04 33.62 -4.81
C ALA A 180 -5.19 34.63 -4.66
N THR A 181 -6.33 34.17 -4.14
CA THR A 181 -7.48 35.02 -3.76
C THR A 181 -7.21 35.71 -2.44
N VAL A 182 -7.88 36.83 -2.18
CA VAL A 182 -7.77 37.54 -0.89
C VAL A 182 -8.12 36.63 0.28
N ALA A 183 -9.13 35.77 0.13
CA ALA A 183 -9.57 34.84 1.17
C ALA A 183 -8.50 33.79 1.49
N ASN A 184 -7.91 33.15 0.46
CA ASN A 184 -6.87 32.13 0.64
C ASN A 184 -5.60 32.73 1.26
N LEU A 185 -5.13 33.86 0.73
CA LEU A 185 -3.92 34.54 1.23
C LEU A 185 -4.11 35.01 2.68
N ARG A 186 -5.26 35.63 2.99
CA ARG A 186 -5.55 36.08 4.36
C ARG A 186 -5.56 34.91 5.35
N ARG A 187 -6.23 33.81 5.01
CA ARG A 187 -6.26 32.60 5.85
C ARG A 187 -4.84 32.11 6.17
N ASP A 188 -3.97 32.05 5.17
CA ASP A 188 -2.64 31.46 5.32
C ASP A 188 -1.70 32.40 6.07
N VAL A 189 -1.80 33.71 5.85
CA VAL A 189 -1.14 34.74 6.66
C VAL A 189 -1.59 34.66 8.13
N GLU A 190 -2.89 34.57 8.39
CA GLU A 190 -3.43 34.47 9.74
C GLU A 190 -2.91 33.23 10.47
N LYS A 191 -2.75 32.10 9.76
CA LYS A 191 -2.15 30.88 10.32
C LYS A 191 -0.66 31.03 10.64
N LEU A 192 0.12 31.69 9.79
CA LEU A 192 1.52 32.01 10.08
C LEU A 192 1.67 32.94 11.29
N GLN A 193 0.77 33.93 11.42
CA GLN A 193 0.73 34.83 12.59
C GLN A 193 0.31 34.10 13.87
N GLN A 194 -0.63 33.15 13.77
CA GLN A 194 -1.06 32.31 14.88
C GLN A 194 0.08 31.40 15.37
N TYR A 195 0.86 30.84 14.45
CA TYR A 195 1.94 29.89 14.74
C TYR A 195 3.30 30.40 14.27
N GLY A 196 3.92 31.31 15.03
CA GLY A 196 5.21 31.92 14.66
C GLY A 196 6.37 30.94 14.44
N ALA A 197 6.27 29.71 14.96
CA ALA A 197 7.21 28.63 14.63
C ALA A 197 7.24 28.32 13.13
N LEU A 198 6.09 28.35 12.45
CA LEU A 198 6.00 28.11 11.00
C LEU A 198 6.73 29.22 10.22
N SER A 199 6.58 30.49 10.61
CA SER A 199 7.33 31.58 9.98
C SER A 199 8.84 31.47 10.17
N THR A 200 9.30 30.80 11.24
CA THR A 200 10.72 30.54 11.49
C THR A 200 11.25 29.40 10.62
N LEU A 201 10.45 28.33 10.47
CA LEU A 201 10.83 27.15 9.70
C LEU A 201 10.65 27.34 8.18
N HIS A 202 9.81 28.29 7.76
CA HIS A 202 9.59 28.69 6.37
C HIS A 202 10.03 30.15 6.16
N PRO A 203 11.35 30.40 6.11
CA PRO A 203 11.88 31.77 6.09
C PRO A 203 11.38 32.53 4.85
N GLY A 204 10.87 33.74 5.06
CA GLY A 204 10.38 34.62 4.00
C GLY A 204 8.93 34.38 3.58
N LEU A 205 8.34 33.21 3.87
CA LEU A 205 6.99 32.85 3.42
C LEU A 205 5.92 33.85 3.90
N GLN A 206 5.94 34.25 5.17
CA GLN A 206 4.97 35.22 5.69
C GLN A 206 5.07 36.57 4.99
N ALA A 207 6.29 37.05 4.72
CA ALA A 207 6.51 38.31 4.04
C ALA A 207 6.02 38.23 2.58
N GLU A 208 6.32 37.12 1.90
CA GLU A 208 5.85 36.85 0.54
C GLU A 208 4.31 36.86 0.46
N LEU A 209 3.63 36.10 1.33
CA LEU A 209 2.18 36.03 1.33
C LEU A 209 1.52 37.37 1.68
N MET A 210 2.14 38.17 2.57
CA MET A 210 1.68 39.52 2.88
C MET A 210 1.79 40.46 1.68
N VAL A 211 2.91 40.43 0.94
CA VAL A 211 3.07 41.21 -0.30
C VAL A 211 2.00 40.82 -1.32
N ARG A 212 1.82 39.51 -1.56
CA ARG A 212 0.77 39.00 -2.46
C ARG A 212 -0.63 39.45 -1.99
N LEU A 213 -0.91 39.44 -0.69
CA LEU A 213 -2.19 39.87 -0.12
C LEU A 213 -2.43 41.37 -0.33
N GLU A 214 -1.44 42.22 -0.07
CA GLU A 214 -1.52 43.67 -0.28
C GLU A 214 -1.76 44.02 -1.76
N GLU A 215 -1.08 43.35 -2.68
CA GLU A 215 -1.28 43.52 -4.12
C GLU A 215 -2.70 43.14 -4.56
N ARG A 216 -3.23 42.03 -4.03
CA ARG A 216 -4.61 41.58 -4.34
C ARG A 216 -5.66 42.51 -3.77
N LEU A 217 -5.45 43.07 -2.57
CA LEU A 217 -6.33 44.08 -1.98
C LEU A 217 -6.37 45.37 -2.82
N LYS A 218 -5.27 45.75 -3.48
CA LYS A 218 -5.19 46.94 -4.35
C LYS A 218 -5.87 46.71 -5.71
N THR A 219 -5.63 45.57 -6.35
CA THR A 219 -6.04 45.32 -7.74
C THR A 219 -7.51 44.90 -7.89
N ARG A 220 -8.16 44.39 -6.83
CA ARG A 220 -9.53 43.82 -6.85
C ARG A 220 -9.78 42.80 -7.97
N ALA A 221 -8.73 42.24 -8.56
CA ALA A 221 -8.79 41.24 -9.61
C ALA A 221 -8.61 39.85 -8.99
N ASP A 222 -9.58 38.95 -9.22
CA ASP A 222 -9.49 37.56 -8.79
C ASP A 222 -9.07 36.61 -9.94
N ALA A 223 -8.43 35.51 -9.52
CA ALA A 223 -8.47 34.16 -10.10
C ALA A 223 -7.30 33.61 -10.96
N LYS A 224 -6.34 34.41 -11.45
CA LYS A 224 -5.23 33.85 -12.27
C LYS A 224 -3.92 33.55 -11.54
N GLY A 225 -3.67 34.18 -10.39
CA GLY A 225 -2.45 33.91 -9.62
C GLY A 225 -2.55 32.58 -8.88
N LEU A 226 -1.50 31.77 -8.93
CA LEU A 226 -1.34 30.55 -8.11
C LEU A 226 -0.23 30.78 -7.09
N TYR A 227 -0.22 29.98 -6.02
CA TYR A 227 0.90 29.90 -5.09
C TYR A 227 0.93 28.53 -4.41
N ALA A 228 2.11 28.12 -3.97
CA ALA A 228 2.32 26.91 -3.21
C ALA A 228 2.13 27.19 -1.71
N VAL A 229 1.46 26.27 -1.03
CA VAL A 229 1.30 26.29 0.43
C VAL A 229 1.94 25.04 1.01
N PRO A 230 3.02 25.15 1.80
CA PRO A 230 3.67 23.99 2.42
C PRO A 230 2.69 23.25 3.33
N TYR A 231 2.79 21.92 3.44
CA TYR A 231 1.83 21.09 4.19
C TYR A 231 1.70 21.49 5.66
N SER A 232 2.82 21.84 6.31
CA SER A 232 2.84 22.36 7.68
C SER A 232 1.98 23.62 7.86
N LEU A 233 1.78 24.43 6.81
CA LEU A 233 0.86 25.56 6.80
C LEU A 233 -0.55 25.16 6.36
N ALA A 234 -0.67 24.32 5.33
CA ALA A 234 -1.96 23.87 4.81
C ALA A 234 -2.79 23.12 5.87
N TYR A 235 -2.12 22.42 6.79
CA TYR A 235 -2.69 21.62 7.87
C TYR A 235 -2.12 22.03 9.25
N ALA A 236 -1.93 23.33 9.47
CA ALA A 236 -1.20 23.87 10.63
C ALA A 236 -1.73 23.43 11.99
N ASP A 237 -3.05 23.46 12.21
CA ASP A 237 -3.65 23.10 13.50
C ASP A 237 -3.36 21.62 13.83
N GLU A 238 -3.51 20.76 12.83
CA GLU A 238 -3.24 19.33 12.90
C GLU A 238 -1.74 19.03 13.11
N MET A 239 -0.85 19.66 12.35
CA MET A 239 0.59 19.41 12.45
C MET A 239 1.19 19.93 13.75
N ILE A 240 0.74 21.07 14.26
CA ILE A 240 1.15 21.58 15.58
C ILE A 240 0.71 20.63 16.70
N ARG A 241 -0.51 20.08 16.62
CA ARG A 241 -0.97 19.08 17.59
C ARG A 241 -0.20 17.77 17.48
N ALA A 242 0.06 17.29 16.26
CA ALA A 242 0.86 16.09 16.03
C ALA A 242 2.29 16.24 16.55
N HIS A 243 2.91 17.41 16.34
CA HIS A 243 4.22 17.75 16.90
C HIS A 243 4.27 17.59 18.42
N GLY A 244 3.27 18.13 19.14
CA GLY A 244 3.20 17.99 20.60
C GLY A 244 3.07 16.53 21.03
N LEU A 245 2.14 15.78 20.43
CA LEU A 245 1.90 14.38 20.75
C LEU A 245 3.10 13.47 20.44
N LEU A 246 3.84 13.75 19.37
CA LEU A 246 5.06 13.01 19.03
C LEU A 246 6.17 13.24 20.06
N ASN A 247 6.33 14.46 20.57
CA ASN A 247 7.28 14.74 21.66
C ASN A 247 6.84 14.07 22.98
N GLU A 248 5.55 14.10 23.32
CA GLU A 248 5.03 13.37 24.49
C GLU A 248 5.27 11.86 24.37
N ALA A 249 5.05 11.29 23.17
CA ALA A 249 5.36 9.89 22.90
C ALA A 249 6.86 9.60 23.03
N ALA A 250 7.71 10.48 22.49
CA ALA A 250 9.16 10.36 22.60
C ALA A 250 9.64 10.38 24.05
N ASP A 251 9.11 11.28 24.88
CA ASP A 251 9.44 11.35 26.30
C ASP A 251 8.99 10.10 27.06
N ALA A 252 7.81 9.56 26.70
CA ALA A 252 7.28 8.35 27.30
C ALA A 252 8.16 7.11 27.04
N VAL A 253 8.74 7.01 25.84
CA VAL A 253 9.53 5.84 25.42
C VAL A 253 11.05 6.02 25.59
N ALA A 254 11.55 7.22 25.86
CA ALA A 254 12.99 7.52 25.87
C ALA A 254 13.85 6.64 26.78
N ARG A 255 13.30 6.17 27.90
CA ARG A 255 14.01 5.25 28.82
C ARG A 255 14.09 3.83 28.29
N ASP A 256 13.08 3.41 27.53
CA ASP A 256 12.95 2.07 27.00
C ASP A 256 13.69 1.95 25.66
N ASP A 257 13.55 2.95 24.80
CA ASP A 257 14.09 3.02 23.45
C ASP A 257 14.43 4.47 23.06
N TRP A 258 15.69 4.86 23.29
CA TRP A 258 16.16 6.22 23.05
C TRP A 258 16.29 6.54 21.56
N GLU A 259 16.56 5.55 20.70
CA GLU A 259 16.66 5.73 19.24
C GLU A 259 15.27 5.98 18.65
N PHE A 260 14.27 5.19 19.06
CA PHE A 260 12.88 5.43 18.65
C PHE A 260 12.39 6.79 19.17
N ALA A 261 12.70 7.15 20.42
CA ALA A 261 12.40 8.48 20.94
C ALA A 261 13.09 9.60 20.14
N ARG A 262 14.32 9.39 19.67
CA ARG A 262 15.03 10.37 18.82
C ARG A 262 14.35 10.51 17.45
N TYR A 263 13.96 9.40 16.84
CA TYR A 263 13.19 9.40 15.60
C TYR A 263 11.89 10.21 15.75
N LEU A 264 11.10 9.95 16.80
CA LEU A 264 9.84 10.66 17.05
C LEU A 264 10.04 12.18 17.20
N ARG A 265 11.10 12.63 17.90
CA ARG A 265 11.42 14.06 18.03
C ARG A 265 11.90 14.69 16.72
N ASN A 266 12.66 13.95 15.92
CA ASN A 266 13.06 14.42 14.59
C ASN A 266 11.83 14.57 13.72
N ARG A 267 11.00 13.52 13.63
CA ARG A 267 9.77 13.56 12.83
C ARG A 267 8.82 14.67 13.27
N ALA A 268 8.69 14.94 14.57
CA ALA A 268 7.88 16.04 15.05
C ALA A 268 8.32 17.39 14.46
N ARG A 269 9.63 17.61 14.28
CA ARG A 269 10.18 18.84 13.68
C ARG A 269 9.97 18.85 12.16
N ASP A 270 10.22 17.72 11.51
CA ASP A 270 10.04 17.55 10.07
C ASP A 270 8.62 17.88 9.59
N LEU A 271 7.60 17.54 10.39
CA LEU A 271 6.19 17.87 10.10
C LEU A 271 5.89 19.37 10.14
N LEU A 272 6.76 20.18 10.75
CA LEU A 272 6.62 21.64 10.81
C LEU A 272 7.50 22.35 9.78
N SER A 273 8.62 21.74 9.39
CA SER A 273 9.52 22.28 8.34
C SER A 273 9.19 21.80 6.94
N ASP A 274 8.42 20.72 6.80
CA ASP A 274 8.23 19.96 5.55
C ASP A 274 9.53 19.38 4.94
N ASP A 275 10.62 19.42 5.72
CA ASP A 275 11.90 18.78 5.45
C ASP A 275 12.02 17.52 6.31
N TYR A 276 12.00 16.35 5.66
CA TYR A 276 11.97 15.05 6.31
C TYR A 276 13.36 14.43 6.52
N GLU A 277 14.44 15.11 6.13
CA GLU A 277 15.78 14.52 6.16
C GLU A 277 16.18 14.03 7.56
N SER A 278 15.95 14.83 8.60
CA SER A 278 16.39 14.47 9.96
C SER A 278 15.66 13.26 10.52
N GLY A 279 14.35 13.14 10.30
CA GLY A 279 13.56 12.00 10.74
C GLY A 279 13.82 10.77 9.90
N ASP A 280 13.90 10.90 8.57
CA ASP A 280 14.20 9.76 7.70
C ASP A 280 15.60 9.20 7.94
N ALA A 281 16.61 10.05 8.15
CA ALA A 281 17.93 9.59 8.54
C ALA A 281 17.88 8.77 9.85
N ALA A 282 17.20 9.27 10.89
CA ALA A 282 17.07 8.57 12.16
C ALA A 282 16.20 7.30 12.07
N TRP A 283 15.24 7.28 11.15
CA TRP A 283 14.36 6.14 10.93
C TRP A 283 15.08 5.00 10.21
N VAL A 284 15.76 5.33 9.11
CA VAL A 284 16.48 4.37 8.27
C VAL A 284 17.68 3.80 9.03
N THR A 285 18.41 4.63 9.77
CA THR A 285 19.64 4.17 10.45
C THR A 285 19.41 3.68 11.88
N GLY A 286 18.18 3.81 12.40
CA GLY A 286 17.83 3.49 13.78
C GLY A 286 17.63 1.99 14.05
N HIS A 287 18.02 1.55 15.24
CA HIS A 287 17.86 0.19 15.73
C HIS A 287 16.82 0.14 16.84
N PHE A 288 15.55 0.26 16.46
CA PHE A 288 14.46 0.25 17.43
C PHE A 288 14.23 -1.14 18.03
N LYS A 289 13.69 -1.17 19.25
CA LYS A 289 13.43 -2.38 20.03
C LYS A 289 12.05 -2.94 19.69
N ASN A 290 11.03 -2.57 20.48
CA ASN A 290 9.72 -3.23 20.41
C ASN A 290 8.74 -2.53 19.47
N LEU A 291 8.97 -1.26 19.15
CA LEU A 291 8.08 -0.42 18.35
C LEU A 291 8.81 0.16 17.15
N ASN A 292 8.10 0.30 16.04
CA ASN A 292 8.50 1.12 14.90
C ASN A 292 7.26 1.88 14.40
N ALA A 293 7.45 2.96 13.67
CA ALA A 293 6.36 3.67 13.04
C ALA A 293 6.79 4.27 11.70
N GLN A 294 5.92 4.16 10.69
CA GLN A 294 5.96 5.00 9.50
C GLN A 294 5.11 6.23 9.80
N ILE A 295 5.68 7.44 9.72
CA ILE A 295 5.00 8.68 10.08
C ILE A 295 5.36 9.75 9.06
N GLY A 296 4.49 10.09 8.12
CA GLY A 296 4.72 11.23 7.22
C GLY A 296 3.90 11.17 5.94
N ALA A 297 4.16 12.09 5.01
CA ALA A 297 3.67 12.02 3.64
C ALA A 297 4.76 11.49 2.69
N TYR A 298 4.44 10.42 1.95
CA TYR A 298 5.43 9.67 1.14
C TYR A 298 4.97 9.28 -0.26
N GLU A 299 3.80 8.64 -0.42
CA GLU A 299 3.40 8.12 -1.73
C GLU A 299 2.55 9.12 -2.51
N THR A 300 2.70 9.11 -3.83
CA THR A 300 2.02 10.03 -4.75
C THR A 300 0.83 9.41 -5.49
N TYR A 301 0.49 8.15 -5.20
CA TYR A 301 -0.53 7.38 -5.94
C TYR A 301 -1.92 8.03 -5.99
N ASP A 302 -2.28 8.85 -5.00
CA ASP A 302 -3.57 9.53 -4.95
C ASP A 302 -3.58 10.84 -5.77
N ASP A 303 -2.43 11.34 -6.25
CA ASP A 303 -2.31 12.49 -7.17
C ASP A 303 -2.31 12.02 -8.62
N ALA A 304 -3.50 11.90 -9.21
CA ALA A 304 -3.64 11.55 -10.61
C ALA A 304 -3.48 12.75 -11.58
N LEU A 305 -3.13 13.95 -11.08
CA LEU A 305 -2.94 15.14 -11.94
C LEU A 305 -1.50 15.26 -12.45
N TYR A 306 -0.54 15.13 -11.54
CA TYR A 306 0.89 15.19 -11.85
C TYR A 306 1.70 14.02 -11.29
N GLY A 307 1.16 13.26 -10.33
CA GLY A 307 1.90 12.17 -9.67
C GLY A 307 3.04 12.65 -8.77
N VAL A 308 2.95 13.89 -8.26
CA VAL A 308 4.02 14.54 -7.47
C VAL A 308 3.63 14.77 -6.02
N LYS A 309 2.33 14.97 -5.72
CA LYS A 309 1.89 15.33 -4.36
C LYS A 309 1.80 14.09 -3.47
N THR A 310 2.41 14.18 -2.28
CA THR A 310 2.44 13.09 -1.32
C THR A 310 1.26 13.13 -0.36
N PHE A 311 0.84 11.97 0.14
CA PHE A 311 -0.29 11.86 1.05
C PHE A 311 0.13 11.33 2.41
N TYR A 312 -0.49 11.86 3.47
CA TYR A 312 -0.18 11.50 4.84
C TYR A 312 -0.53 10.04 5.13
N ALA A 313 0.44 9.34 5.70
CA ALA A 313 0.38 7.93 6.06
C ALA A 313 0.94 7.73 7.47
N PHE A 314 0.30 6.85 8.24
CA PHE A 314 0.79 6.46 9.55
C PHE A 314 0.58 4.97 9.79
N SER A 315 1.65 4.25 10.10
CA SER A 315 1.62 2.88 10.60
C SER A 315 2.30 2.81 11.95
N LEU A 316 1.60 2.30 12.98
CA LEU A 316 2.22 1.92 14.25
C LEU A 316 2.44 0.42 14.30
N LEU A 317 3.67 0.02 14.54
CA LEU A 317 4.15 -1.34 14.34
C LEU A 317 4.78 -1.89 15.62
N ARG A 318 4.50 -3.16 15.90
CA ARG A 318 5.21 -3.96 16.91
C ARG A 318 6.27 -4.80 16.20
N THR A 319 7.52 -4.69 16.63
CA THR A 319 8.62 -5.49 16.08
C THR A 319 8.46 -6.97 16.45
N ARG A 320 8.60 -7.85 15.46
CA ARG A 320 8.82 -9.29 15.66
C ARG A 320 10.32 -9.55 15.75
N ARG A 321 10.87 -9.38 16.96
CA ARG A 321 12.32 -9.28 17.16
C ARG A 321 13.11 -10.48 16.63
N GLN A 322 12.71 -11.69 17.00
CA GLN A 322 13.42 -12.90 16.56
C GLN A 322 13.49 -13.00 15.04
N GLU A 323 12.35 -12.84 14.35
CA GLU A 323 12.30 -12.90 12.89
C GLU A 323 13.07 -11.77 12.22
N THR A 324 13.03 -10.57 12.81
CA THR A 324 13.83 -9.42 12.34
C THR A 324 15.33 -9.70 12.49
N ASP A 325 15.74 -10.30 13.61
CA ASP A 325 17.14 -10.65 13.86
C ASP A 325 17.61 -11.79 12.94
N ASP A 326 16.76 -12.80 12.70
CA ASP A 326 17.02 -13.90 11.76
C ASP A 326 17.21 -13.38 10.35
N LEU A 327 16.33 -12.45 9.95
CA LEU A 327 16.38 -11.78 8.66
C LEU A 327 17.66 -10.96 8.48
N ARG A 328 18.01 -10.12 9.46
CA ARG A 328 19.25 -9.33 9.43
C ARG A 328 20.49 -10.22 9.36
N ARG A 329 20.46 -11.40 9.99
CA ARG A 329 21.56 -12.38 9.86
C ARG A 329 21.64 -12.94 8.44
N ALA A 330 20.51 -13.26 7.81
CA ALA A 330 20.49 -13.70 6.40
C ALA A 330 21.01 -12.62 5.44
N MET A 331 20.76 -11.34 5.72
CA MET A 331 21.25 -10.22 4.90
C MET A 331 22.76 -9.98 4.97
N ARG A 332 23.48 -10.51 5.96
CA ARG A 332 24.96 -10.40 6.01
C ARG A 332 25.67 -11.13 4.85
N GLY A 333 24.99 -12.02 4.14
CA GLY A 333 25.51 -12.72 2.96
C GLY A 333 25.12 -12.07 1.64
N LEU A 334 24.60 -10.83 1.65
CA LEU A 334 23.98 -10.23 0.47
C LEU A 334 24.94 -10.07 -0.71
N GLN A 335 26.22 -9.74 -0.47
CA GLN A 335 27.21 -9.67 -1.55
C GLN A 335 27.42 -11.03 -2.23
N ALA A 336 27.45 -12.13 -1.47
CA ALA A 336 27.57 -13.47 -2.06
C ALA A 336 26.32 -13.86 -2.88
N LEU A 337 25.14 -13.35 -2.50
CA LEU A 337 23.93 -13.52 -3.31
C LEU A 337 24.02 -12.70 -4.60
N GLU A 338 24.46 -11.44 -4.52
CA GLU A 338 24.72 -10.59 -5.69
C GLU A 338 25.68 -11.25 -6.68
N ASP A 339 26.82 -11.74 -6.17
CA ASP A 339 27.87 -12.39 -6.97
C ASP A 339 27.42 -13.74 -7.57
N SER A 340 26.30 -14.30 -7.08
CA SER A 340 25.72 -15.54 -7.61
C SER A 340 24.73 -15.32 -8.76
N LEU A 341 24.28 -14.07 -8.96
CA LEU A 341 23.27 -13.75 -9.97
C LEU A 341 23.80 -13.98 -11.39
N PRO A 342 22.94 -14.32 -12.36
CA PRO A 342 23.39 -14.73 -13.69
C PRO A 342 23.70 -13.53 -14.62
N TYR A 343 24.69 -12.71 -14.27
CA TYR A 343 25.23 -11.62 -15.11
C TYR A 343 26.70 -11.32 -14.75
N GLU A 344 27.47 -10.66 -15.62
CA GLU A 344 28.92 -10.54 -15.43
C GLU A 344 29.35 -9.33 -14.57
N HIS A 345 28.59 -8.23 -14.61
CA HIS A 345 29.01 -6.93 -14.08
C HIS A 345 28.47 -6.66 -12.68
N HIS A 346 28.83 -7.50 -11.72
CA HIS A 346 28.39 -7.37 -10.34
C HIS A 346 28.82 -6.06 -9.70
N LYS A 347 27.95 -5.51 -8.85
CA LYS A 347 28.23 -4.30 -8.07
C LYS A 347 28.51 -4.65 -6.61
N ARG A 348 29.04 -3.67 -5.89
CA ARG A 348 29.15 -3.74 -4.44
C ARG A 348 27.82 -3.37 -3.82
N VAL A 349 27.26 -4.26 -3.01
CA VAL A 349 25.99 -4.03 -2.32
C VAL A 349 26.22 -3.72 -0.84
N ARG A 350 25.33 -2.91 -0.27
CA ARG A 350 25.31 -2.64 1.16
C ARG A 350 24.64 -3.81 1.88
N GLU A 351 25.36 -4.49 2.75
CA GLU A 351 24.84 -5.65 3.50
C GLU A 351 23.96 -5.27 4.69
N ASP A 352 24.17 -4.07 5.25
CA ASP A 352 23.34 -3.54 6.33
C ASP A 352 22.14 -2.80 5.74
N ILE A 353 21.15 -3.57 5.28
CA ILE A 353 19.85 -3.07 4.84
C ILE A 353 18.94 -2.97 6.06
N PRO A 354 18.43 -1.77 6.39
CA PRO A 354 17.42 -1.60 7.41
C PRO A 354 16.16 -2.37 7.02
N VAL A 355 15.92 -3.49 7.68
CA VAL A 355 14.73 -4.32 7.46
C VAL A 355 14.16 -4.78 8.79
N GLY A 356 12.84 -4.88 8.85
CA GLY A 356 12.16 -5.49 9.98
C GLY A 356 10.84 -6.15 9.61
N VAL A 357 10.47 -7.08 10.48
CA VAL A 357 9.22 -7.82 10.42
C VAL A 357 8.34 -7.35 11.56
N TYR A 358 7.09 -7.00 11.25
CA TYR A 358 6.21 -6.32 12.19
C TYR A 358 4.81 -6.91 12.21
N ASP A 359 4.20 -6.83 13.39
CA ASP A 359 2.75 -6.88 13.50
C ASP A 359 2.21 -5.44 13.49
N VAL A 360 1.23 -5.15 12.63
CA VAL A 360 0.52 -3.86 12.63
C VAL A 360 -0.32 -3.73 13.89
N ILE A 361 -0.08 -2.66 14.66
CA ILE A 361 -0.91 -2.23 15.78
C ILE A 361 -2.11 -1.43 15.25
N ALA A 362 -1.85 -0.42 14.41
CA ALA A 362 -2.86 0.36 13.72
C ALA A 362 -2.27 1.11 12.51
N ASP A 363 -3.01 1.14 11.39
CA ASP A 363 -2.72 1.98 10.24
C ASP A 363 -3.77 3.09 10.05
N PHE A 364 -3.33 4.22 9.53
CA PHE A 364 -4.12 5.41 9.24
C PHE A 364 -3.61 6.11 7.98
N GLY A 365 -4.48 6.94 7.42
CA GLY A 365 -4.21 7.67 6.19
C GLY A 365 -3.93 6.71 5.04
N GLN A 366 -2.99 7.07 4.16
CA GLN A 366 -2.68 6.27 2.98
C GLN A 366 -2.16 4.85 3.29
N ALA A 367 -1.58 4.62 4.48
CA ALA A 367 -1.13 3.29 4.90
C ALA A 367 -2.29 2.33 5.22
N ARG A 368 -3.48 2.84 5.53
CA ARG A 368 -4.64 2.01 5.85
C ARG A 368 -5.19 1.36 4.58
N GLY A 369 -5.34 0.03 4.61
CA GLY A 369 -5.86 -0.72 3.46
C GLY A 369 -5.28 -2.12 3.30
N GLY A 370 -4.48 -2.58 4.26
CA GLY A 370 -3.85 -3.90 4.18
C GLY A 370 -2.51 -3.87 3.47
N ASN A 371 -1.75 -2.78 3.61
CA ASN A 371 -0.41 -2.72 3.06
C ASN A 371 0.45 -3.87 3.63
N THR A 372 1.17 -4.59 2.77
CA THR A 372 1.92 -5.80 3.17
C THR A 372 3.39 -5.53 3.38
N ALA A 373 3.96 -4.59 2.63
CA ALA A 373 5.35 -4.18 2.71
C ALA A 373 5.46 -2.68 2.44
N THR A 374 6.57 -2.07 2.85
CA THR A 374 6.86 -0.66 2.54
C THR A 374 8.36 -0.50 2.47
N ILE A 375 8.85 0.23 1.47
CA ILE A 375 10.26 0.59 1.31
C ILE A 375 10.39 2.11 1.18
N LEU A 376 10.98 2.76 2.17
CA LEU A 376 11.01 4.23 2.25
C LEU A 376 12.34 4.74 2.83
N PRO A 377 12.74 6.01 2.58
CA PRO A 377 12.01 7.06 1.85
C PRO A 377 12.07 6.94 0.31
N ASN A 378 11.16 7.65 -0.36
CA ASN A 378 11.07 7.66 -1.82
C ASN A 378 12.13 8.56 -2.46
N GLU A 379 12.51 9.65 -1.79
CA GLU A 379 13.45 10.64 -2.30
C GLU A 379 14.84 10.06 -2.55
N SER A 380 15.31 10.18 -3.79
CA SER A 380 16.56 9.56 -4.24
C SER A 380 17.80 10.10 -3.51
N TYR A 381 17.82 11.36 -3.09
CA TYR A 381 18.94 11.92 -2.33
C TYR A 381 19.04 11.35 -0.91
N LEU A 382 17.89 11.12 -0.24
CA LEU A 382 17.84 10.47 1.07
C LEU A 382 18.19 8.98 0.95
N ALA A 383 17.61 8.30 -0.02
CA ALA A 383 17.89 6.89 -0.28
C ALA A 383 19.38 6.64 -0.57
N ARG A 384 20.03 7.51 -1.37
CA ARG A 384 21.48 7.44 -1.63
C ARG A 384 22.32 7.71 -0.39
N ARG A 385 21.90 8.65 0.47
CA ARG A 385 22.69 9.07 1.64
C ARG A 385 22.56 8.14 2.84
N TYR A 386 21.36 7.61 3.08
CA TYR A 386 21.05 6.86 4.30
C TYR A 386 20.61 5.41 4.03
N GLY A 387 20.14 5.10 2.82
CA GLY A 387 19.47 3.85 2.48
C GLY A 387 17.94 3.97 2.53
N ARG A 388 17.24 2.85 2.37
CA ARG A 388 15.79 2.75 2.65
C ARG A 388 15.54 1.68 3.71
N THR A 389 14.45 1.81 4.45
CA THR A 389 13.97 0.79 5.38
C THR A 389 12.85 -0.03 4.76
N ILE A 390 12.93 -1.35 4.90
CA ILE A 390 11.89 -2.30 4.50
C ILE A 390 11.07 -2.71 5.73
N LEU A 391 9.76 -2.55 5.66
CA LEU A 391 8.84 -2.88 6.74
C LEU A 391 7.80 -3.92 6.31
N LEU A 392 7.91 -5.16 6.79
CA LEU A 392 6.97 -6.25 6.44
C LEU A 392 5.85 -6.41 7.47
N ARG A 393 4.59 -6.52 7.02
CA ARG A 393 3.40 -6.64 7.88
C ARG A 393 2.97 -8.11 8.06
N ALA A 394 3.67 -8.82 8.92
CA ALA A 394 3.49 -10.26 9.13
C ALA A 394 2.06 -10.65 9.52
N ASN A 395 1.41 -9.92 10.43
CA ASN A 395 0.03 -10.23 10.84
C ASN A 395 -1.04 -9.97 9.76
N ILE A 396 -0.71 -9.24 8.69
CA ILE A 396 -1.55 -9.13 7.49
C ILE A 396 -1.21 -10.27 6.53
N MET A 397 0.06 -10.44 6.20
CA MET A 397 0.54 -11.43 5.22
C MET A 397 0.27 -12.88 5.66
N ARG A 398 0.30 -13.14 6.97
CA ARG A 398 0.04 -14.44 7.59
C ARG A 398 -1.37 -14.58 8.19
N SER A 399 -2.27 -13.63 7.93
CA SER A 399 -3.67 -13.77 8.37
C SER A 399 -4.28 -15.02 7.73
N PRO A 400 -4.79 -15.98 8.53
CA PRO A 400 -5.45 -17.17 8.01
C PRO A 400 -6.66 -16.82 7.13
N GLU A 401 -7.41 -15.77 7.48
CA GLU A 401 -8.62 -15.34 6.78
C GLU A 401 -8.30 -14.75 5.40
N ILE A 402 -7.21 -13.98 5.31
CA ILE A 402 -6.72 -13.45 4.02
C ILE A 402 -6.16 -14.60 3.19
N PHE A 403 -5.37 -15.47 3.82
CA PHE A 403 -4.74 -16.60 3.15
C PHE A 403 -5.75 -17.60 2.60
N GLU A 404 -6.88 -17.84 3.26
CA GLU A 404 -7.95 -18.71 2.76
C GLU A 404 -8.48 -18.23 1.40
N GLY A 405 -8.66 -16.92 1.21
CA GLY A 405 -9.02 -16.33 -0.07
C GLY A 405 -7.96 -16.58 -1.15
N THR A 406 -6.69 -16.35 -0.81
CA THR A 406 -5.56 -16.64 -1.70
C THR A 406 -5.45 -18.12 -2.04
N ASN A 407 -5.68 -19.00 -1.08
CA ASN A 407 -5.62 -20.45 -1.25
C ASN A 407 -6.74 -20.95 -2.17
N ARG A 408 -7.93 -20.33 -2.16
CA ARG A 408 -8.98 -20.62 -3.14
C ARG A 408 -8.56 -20.28 -4.57
N THR A 409 -7.92 -19.12 -4.76
CA THR A 409 -7.35 -18.74 -6.07
C THR A 409 -6.29 -19.75 -6.52
N TRP A 410 -5.36 -20.09 -5.63
CA TRP A 410 -4.31 -21.09 -5.90
C TRP A 410 -4.90 -22.46 -6.26
N ALA A 411 -5.81 -22.97 -5.43
CA ALA A 411 -6.46 -24.25 -5.63
C ALA A 411 -7.39 -24.28 -6.86
N ALA A 412 -7.75 -23.14 -7.44
CA ALA A 412 -8.48 -23.07 -8.71
C ALA A 412 -7.54 -23.18 -9.92
N ALA A 413 -6.28 -22.75 -9.78
CA ALA A 413 -5.30 -22.71 -10.87
C ALA A 413 -4.39 -23.93 -10.93
N ILE A 414 -4.13 -24.60 -9.81
CA ILE A 414 -3.12 -25.66 -9.69
C ILE A 414 -3.73 -27.06 -9.55
N VAL A 415 -3.04 -28.09 -10.04
CA VAL A 415 -3.45 -29.49 -9.89
C VAL A 415 -3.62 -29.88 -8.40
N PRO A 416 -4.60 -30.75 -8.05
CA PRO A 416 -4.88 -31.09 -6.64
C PRO A 416 -3.68 -31.61 -5.85
N ALA A 417 -2.74 -32.30 -6.50
CA ALA A 417 -1.54 -32.84 -5.84
C ALA A 417 -0.55 -31.77 -5.35
N GLN A 418 -0.63 -30.54 -5.84
CA GLN A 418 0.25 -29.42 -5.49
C GLN A 418 -0.51 -28.29 -4.78
N LYS A 419 -1.80 -28.48 -4.47
CA LYS A 419 -2.62 -27.44 -3.86
C LYS A 419 -2.11 -27.02 -2.47
N ASP A 420 -1.50 -27.95 -1.74
CA ASP A 420 -1.00 -27.73 -0.37
C ASP A 420 0.47 -27.27 -0.36
N ASP A 421 1.09 -27.08 -1.54
CA ASP A 421 2.46 -26.57 -1.66
C ASP A 421 2.56 -25.07 -1.29
N LEU A 422 1.46 -24.33 -1.39
CA LEU A 422 1.38 -22.92 -1.00
C LEU A 422 0.98 -22.79 0.47
N THR A 423 1.74 -22.02 1.23
CA THR A 423 1.44 -21.59 2.60
C THR A 423 1.49 -20.06 2.69
N SER A 424 0.97 -19.49 3.79
CA SER A 424 1.03 -18.03 4.00
C SER A 424 2.47 -17.51 4.11
N ASP A 425 3.40 -18.33 4.59
CA ASP A 425 4.83 -18.03 4.65
C ASP A 425 5.47 -17.85 3.28
N GLY A 426 5.00 -18.57 2.26
CA GLY A 426 5.53 -18.43 0.90
C GLY A 426 5.41 -17.01 0.38
N ASN A 427 4.22 -16.40 0.53
CA ASN A 427 3.97 -15.01 0.14
C ASN A 427 4.82 -14.05 0.96
N PHE A 428 4.97 -14.31 2.27
CA PHE A 428 5.79 -13.50 3.15
C PHE A 428 7.26 -13.44 2.67
N TYR A 429 7.89 -14.61 2.49
CA TYR A 429 9.30 -14.70 2.12
C TYR A 429 9.56 -14.23 0.68
N ARG A 430 8.66 -14.53 -0.26
CA ARG A 430 8.76 -14.04 -1.64
C ARG A 430 8.69 -12.51 -1.68
N THR A 431 7.72 -11.89 -1.01
CA THR A 431 7.65 -10.42 -0.96
C THR A 431 8.89 -9.84 -0.29
N LEU A 432 9.34 -10.39 0.83
CA LEU A 432 10.57 -9.94 1.49
C LEU A 432 11.76 -9.90 0.53
N TRP A 433 12.03 -11.01 -0.15
CA TRP A 433 13.21 -11.11 -1.02
C TRP A 433 13.02 -10.40 -2.35
N HIS A 434 11.78 -10.07 -2.73
CA HIS A 434 11.49 -9.12 -3.80
C HIS A 434 11.95 -7.71 -3.41
N GLU A 435 11.60 -7.23 -2.20
CA GLU A 435 12.06 -5.91 -1.73
C GLU A 435 13.59 -5.82 -1.65
N VAL A 436 14.24 -6.91 -1.24
CA VAL A 436 15.70 -7.02 -1.23
C VAL A 436 16.26 -7.09 -2.65
N GLY A 437 15.53 -7.72 -3.58
CA GLY A 437 15.90 -7.82 -4.98
C GLY A 437 16.06 -6.48 -5.70
N HIS A 438 15.39 -5.42 -5.24
CA HIS A 438 15.63 -4.06 -5.75
C HIS A 438 17.05 -3.53 -5.46
N TYR A 439 17.72 -4.03 -4.42
CA TYR A 439 19.12 -3.67 -4.13
C TYR A 439 20.13 -4.44 -4.98
N LEU A 440 19.69 -5.52 -5.62
CA LEU A 440 20.53 -6.48 -6.31
C LEU A 440 20.45 -6.31 -7.84
N GLY A 441 21.46 -6.83 -8.53
CA GLY A 441 21.54 -6.83 -9.98
C GLY A 441 21.82 -5.46 -10.60
N VAL A 442 21.55 -5.35 -11.90
CA VAL A 442 21.81 -4.16 -12.72
C VAL A 442 21.04 -2.93 -12.20
N ASP A 443 21.72 -1.79 -12.04
CA ASP A 443 21.14 -0.50 -11.64
C ASP A 443 21.42 0.64 -12.63
N ALA A 444 22.33 0.46 -13.59
CA ALA A 444 22.59 1.37 -14.69
C ALA A 444 22.95 0.61 -15.96
N THR A 445 22.81 1.25 -17.11
CA THR A 445 23.27 0.69 -18.38
C THR A 445 24.81 0.60 -18.41
N LYS A 446 25.35 -0.11 -19.40
CA LYS A 446 26.79 -0.23 -19.67
C LYS A 446 27.49 1.12 -19.91
N THR A 447 26.73 2.15 -20.27
CA THR A 447 27.24 3.52 -20.47
C THR A 447 27.08 4.40 -19.22
N GLY A 448 26.55 3.85 -18.12
CA GLY A 448 26.26 4.57 -16.88
C GLY A 448 24.97 5.41 -16.92
N GLN A 449 24.10 5.18 -17.90
CA GLN A 449 22.80 5.85 -17.97
C GLN A 449 21.82 5.22 -16.97
N GLU A 450 20.99 6.05 -16.33
CA GLU A 450 19.86 5.60 -15.49
C GLU A 450 18.88 4.74 -16.31
N LEU A 451 18.48 3.59 -15.77
CA LEU A 451 17.60 2.63 -16.45
C LEU A 451 16.26 3.25 -16.87
N ALA A 452 15.68 4.12 -16.03
CA ALA A 452 14.44 4.83 -16.34
C ALA A 452 14.57 5.71 -17.60
N ALA A 453 15.73 6.35 -17.79
CA ALA A 453 15.97 7.19 -18.97
C ALA A 453 16.24 6.35 -20.23
N ALA A 454 16.90 5.19 -20.09
CA ALA A 454 17.25 4.33 -21.20
C ALA A 454 16.06 3.49 -21.70
N LEU A 455 15.32 2.88 -20.77
CA LEU A 455 14.26 1.90 -21.05
C LEU A 455 12.86 2.51 -21.07
N GLN A 456 12.72 3.77 -20.65
CA GLN A 456 11.48 4.55 -20.76
C GLN A 456 10.28 3.80 -20.16
N ASP A 457 9.23 3.55 -20.94
CA ASP A 457 7.98 2.92 -20.51
C ASP A 457 8.11 1.43 -20.11
N ASP A 458 9.23 0.76 -20.44
CA ASP A 458 9.49 -0.61 -19.98
C ASP A 458 10.34 -0.67 -18.70
N ALA A 459 10.84 0.47 -18.19
CA ALA A 459 11.76 0.50 -17.05
C ALA A 459 11.15 -0.11 -15.77
N ASP A 460 9.97 0.37 -15.36
CA ASP A 460 9.28 -0.10 -14.15
C ASP A 460 8.92 -1.59 -14.27
N LEU A 461 8.44 -2.00 -15.45
CA LEU A 461 8.10 -3.39 -15.75
C LEU A 461 9.32 -4.31 -15.55
N LEU A 462 10.47 -3.94 -16.11
CA LEU A 462 11.69 -4.74 -16.04
C LEU A 462 12.31 -4.73 -14.63
N GLU A 463 12.24 -3.61 -13.92
CA GLU A 463 12.73 -3.49 -12.54
C GLU A 463 11.93 -4.38 -11.56
N GLU A 464 10.62 -4.39 -11.69
CA GLU A 464 9.72 -5.24 -10.89
C GLU A 464 9.91 -6.73 -11.24
N MET A 465 10.10 -7.03 -12.53
CA MET A 465 10.38 -8.40 -12.98
C MET A 465 11.73 -8.89 -12.45
N LYS A 466 12.75 -8.02 -12.45
CA LYS A 466 14.05 -8.29 -11.85
C LYS A 466 13.88 -8.66 -10.38
N ALA A 467 13.19 -7.84 -9.59
CA ALA A 467 12.99 -8.08 -8.16
C ALA A 467 12.23 -9.40 -7.88
N ASP A 468 11.16 -9.68 -8.64
CA ASP A 468 10.42 -10.95 -8.55
C ASP A 468 11.31 -12.17 -8.85
N LEU A 469 12.09 -12.10 -9.94
CA LEU A 469 12.96 -13.20 -10.36
C LEU A 469 14.17 -13.37 -9.43
N VAL A 470 14.77 -12.28 -8.95
CA VAL A 470 15.85 -12.33 -7.95
C VAL A 470 15.37 -13.04 -6.69
N SER A 471 14.18 -12.67 -6.17
CA SER A 471 13.59 -13.34 -5.01
C SER A 471 13.49 -14.86 -5.17
N LEU A 472 13.10 -15.31 -6.35
CA LEU A 472 12.95 -16.73 -6.66
C LEU A 472 14.29 -17.41 -6.92
N TYR A 473 15.23 -16.72 -7.56
CA TYR A 473 16.55 -17.25 -7.88
C TYR A 473 17.38 -17.53 -6.63
N VAL A 474 17.48 -16.52 -5.74
CA VAL A 474 18.29 -16.63 -4.51
C VAL A 474 17.69 -17.60 -3.48
N ALA A 475 16.44 -18.02 -3.66
CA ALA A 475 15.77 -18.92 -2.72
C ALA A 475 16.49 -20.27 -2.56
N GLU A 476 17.11 -20.78 -3.62
CA GLU A 476 17.90 -22.01 -3.54
C GLU A 476 19.19 -21.81 -2.72
N ALA A 477 19.89 -20.69 -2.89
CA ALA A 477 21.09 -20.36 -2.11
C ALA A 477 20.75 -20.19 -0.62
N LEU A 478 19.64 -19.51 -0.32
CA LEU A 478 19.14 -19.33 1.04
C LEU A 478 18.74 -20.66 1.69
N HIS A 479 18.12 -21.55 0.92
CA HIS A 479 17.83 -22.92 1.38
C HIS A 479 19.11 -23.71 1.70
N LYS A 480 20.14 -23.63 0.84
CA LYS A 480 21.47 -24.23 1.09
C LYS A 480 22.14 -23.66 2.36
N GLN A 481 21.82 -22.42 2.72
CA GLN A 481 22.26 -21.76 3.96
C GLN A 481 21.36 -22.05 5.17
N SER A 482 20.40 -22.99 5.06
CA SER A 482 19.43 -23.33 6.10
C SER A 482 18.49 -22.19 6.52
N TYR A 483 18.36 -21.14 5.71
CA TYR A 483 17.36 -20.08 5.93
C TYR A 483 15.94 -20.57 5.66
N TYR A 484 15.79 -21.45 4.67
CA TYR A 484 14.53 -22.13 4.37
C TYR A 484 14.59 -23.62 4.70
N THR A 485 13.49 -24.15 5.22
CA THR A 485 13.18 -25.58 5.14
C THR A 485 12.72 -25.97 3.72
N ASP A 486 12.70 -27.27 3.40
CA ASP A 486 12.19 -27.77 2.12
C ASP A 486 10.74 -27.31 1.85
N ALA A 487 9.90 -27.31 2.89
CA ALA A 487 8.51 -26.88 2.79
C ALA A 487 8.40 -25.36 2.54
N GLN A 488 9.25 -24.55 3.18
CA GLN A 488 9.29 -23.11 2.94
C GLN A 488 9.79 -22.79 1.53
N LEU A 489 10.85 -23.45 1.04
CA LEU A 489 11.34 -23.29 -0.33
C LEU A 489 10.24 -23.63 -1.33
N ARG A 490 9.57 -24.77 -1.14
CA ARG A 490 8.43 -25.20 -1.97
C ARG A 490 7.30 -24.17 -1.96
N SER A 491 7.02 -23.59 -0.79
CA SER A 491 6.01 -22.55 -0.65
C SER A 491 6.40 -21.20 -1.26
N VAL A 492 7.67 -20.82 -1.23
CA VAL A 492 8.18 -19.62 -1.92
C VAL A 492 8.02 -19.78 -3.42
N TYR A 493 8.40 -20.93 -3.97
CA TYR A 493 8.18 -21.26 -5.37
C TYR A 493 6.70 -21.34 -5.76
N ALA A 494 5.85 -21.94 -4.91
CA ALA A 494 4.40 -21.90 -5.13
C ALA A 494 3.87 -20.45 -5.14
N SER A 495 4.34 -19.60 -4.25
CA SER A 495 4.01 -18.17 -4.21
C SER A 495 4.48 -17.42 -5.47
N GLY A 496 5.66 -17.76 -6.01
CA GLY A 496 6.13 -17.24 -7.29
C GLY A 496 5.21 -17.58 -8.45
N ILE A 497 4.67 -18.80 -8.49
CA ILE A 497 3.66 -19.16 -9.50
C ILE A 497 2.33 -18.45 -9.25
N LEU A 498 1.88 -18.33 -8.00
CA LEU A 498 0.69 -17.55 -7.68
C LEU A 498 0.81 -16.09 -8.16
N ARG A 499 2.00 -15.49 -8.01
CA ARG A 499 2.31 -14.10 -8.39
C ARG A 499 2.06 -13.81 -9.86
N VAL A 500 2.30 -14.78 -10.75
CA VAL A 500 2.14 -14.62 -12.21
C VAL A 500 0.73 -14.90 -12.72
N LEU A 501 -0.15 -15.48 -11.87
CA LEU A 501 -1.52 -15.79 -12.27
C LEU A 501 -2.34 -14.52 -12.47
N GLN A 502 -3.08 -14.49 -13.58
CA GLN A 502 -3.91 -13.35 -13.94
C GLN A 502 -5.39 -13.68 -13.96
N ASN A 503 -6.17 -12.72 -13.48
CA ASN A 503 -7.63 -12.82 -13.43
C ASN A 503 -8.30 -12.25 -14.67
N ASN A 504 -7.59 -11.50 -15.51
CA ASN A 504 -8.09 -10.90 -16.75
C ASN A 504 -6.92 -10.73 -17.72
N LYS A 505 -7.22 -10.55 -19.01
CA LYS A 505 -6.21 -10.15 -19.99
C LYS A 505 -5.63 -8.78 -19.61
N PRO A 506 -4.30 -8.66 -19.42
CA PRO A 506 -3.68 -7.39 -19.09
C PRO A 506 -3.75 -6.43 -20.27
N ARG A 507 -3.80 -5.14 -19.97
CA ARG A 507 -3.53 -4.10 -20.97
C ARG A 507 -2.03 -3.80 -21.00
N ARG A 508 -1.50 -3.44 -22.17
CA ARG A 508 -0.05 -3.16 -22.34
C ARG A 508 0.45 -1.99 -21.50
N ASP A 509 -0.43 -1.04 -21.16
CA ASP A 509 -0.16 0.11 -20.29
C ASP A 509 -0.13 -0.23 -18.80
N GLN A 510 -0.25 -1.51 -18.44
CA GLN A 510 -0.20 -2.00 -17.07
C GLN A 510 1.10 -2.79 -16.84
N PRO A 511 2.17 -2.14 -16.32
CA PRO A 511 3.50 -2.74 -16.27
C PRO A 511 3.54 -4.02 -15.42
N TYR A 512 2.94 -3.98 -14.23
CA TYR A 512 2.87 -5.13 -13.32
C TYR A 512 2.20 -6.36 -13.95
N GLN A 513 0.99 -6.21 -14.48
CA GLN A 513 0.30 -7.33 -15.10
C GLN A 513 0.97 -7.76 -16.42
N THR A 514 1.67 -6.87 -17.11
CA THR A 514 2.44 -7.26 -18.31
C THR A 514 3.64 -8.15 -17.92
N MET A 515 4.42 -7.78 -16.90
CA MET A 515 5.55 -8.64 -16.46
C MET A 515 5.09 -10.00 -15.94
N GLU A 516 3.94 -10.07 -15.27
CA GLU A 516 3.38 -11.33 -14.78
C GLU A 516 3.06 -12.27 -15.95
N LEU A 517 2.45 -11.74 -17.02
CA LEU A 517 2.17 -12.53 -18.23
C LEU A 517 3.46 -13.01 -18.89
N MET A 518 4.47 -12.15 -18.94
CA MET A 518 5.75 -12.50 -19.53
C MET A 518 6.40 -13.68 -18.79
N GLN A 519 6.45 -13.61 -17.45
CA GLN A 519 6.97 -14.69 -16.62
C GLN A 519 6.16 -15.99 -16.82
N TRP A 520 4.83 -15.90 -16.84
CA TRP A 520 3.98 -17.07 -17.05
C TRP A 520 4.28 -17.75 -18.40
N ASN A 521 4.32 -16.99 -19.49
CA ASN A 521 4.63 -17.53 -20.81
C ASN A 521 6.04 -18.12 -20.90
N PHE A 522 7.04 -17.45 -20.31
CA PHE A 522 8.40 -17.97 -20.25
C PHE A 522 8.46 -19.30 -19.48
N PHE A 523 7.78 -19.39 -18.35
CA PHE A 523 7.74 -20.61 -17.54
C PHE A 523 7.03 -21.77 -18.27
N MET A 524 6.02 -21.49 -19.09
CA MET A 524 5.37 -22.48 -19.94
C MET A 524 6.29 -22.97 -21.06
N GLU A 525 6.94 -22.05 -21.77
CA GLU A 525 7.84 -22.37 -22.89
C GLU A 525 9.02 -23.25 -22.45
N HIS A 526 9.61 -22.95 -21.30
CA HIS A 526 10.76 -23.69 -20.77
C HIS A 526 10.37 -24.91 -19.90
N GLY A 527 9.06 -25.17 -19.76
CA GLY A 527 8.50 -26.34 -19.10
C GLY A 527 8.63 -26.35 -17.57
N LEU A 528 8.84 -25.17 -16.96
CA LEU A 528 8.65 -24.97 -15.52
C LEU A 528 7.16 -25.13 -15.15
N LEU A 529 6.27 -24.63 -15.99
CA LEU A 529 4.84 -24.87 -15.92
C LEU A 529 4.38 -25.76 -17.08
N SER A 530 3.39 -26.59 -16.80
CA SER A 530 2.62 -27.29 -17.85
C SER A 530 1.14 -27.19 -17.57
N PHE A 531 0.32 -27.22 -18.61
CA PHE A 531 -1.13 -27.08 -18.52
C PHE A 531 -1.83 -28.39 -18.85
N ASP A 532 -2.60 -28.90 -17.88
CA ASP A 532 -3.48 -30.03 -18.08
C ASP A 532 -4.80 -29.56 -18.70
N ARG A 533 -5.00 -29.88 -19.98
CA ARG A 533 -6.21 -29.49 -20.72
C ARG A 533 -7.47 -30.19 -20.24
N GLN A 534 -7.38 -31.35 -19.57
CA GLN A 534 -8.56 -32.06 -19.07
C GLN A 534 -9.10 -31.40 -17.82
N THR A 535 -8.21 -31.02 -16.90
CA THR A 535 -8.59 -30.40 -15.62
C THR A 535 -8.55 -28.87 -15.66
N GLN A 536 -8.04 -28.28 -16.75
CA GLN A 536 -7.77 -26.86 -16.94
C GLN A 536 -6.97 -26.27 -15.77
N ARG A 537 -5.90 -26.96 -15.38
CA ARG A 537 -5.02 -26.60 -14.26
C ARG A 537 -3.56 -26.67 -14.64
N LEU A 538 -2.76 -25.87 -13.96
CA LEU A 538 -1.30 -25.84 -14.09
C LEU A 538 -0.67 -26.90 -13.18
N ARG A 539 0.48 -27.41 -13.62
CA ARG A 539 1.40 -28.24 -12.85
C ARG A 539 2.78 -27.60 -12.84
N ILE A 540 3.42 -27.61 -11.68
CA ILE A 540 4.75 -27.04 -11.46
C ILE A 540 5.78 -28.16 -11.54
N ASN A 541 6.82 -27.94 -12.33
CA ASN A 541 8.02 -28.78 -12.34
C ASN A 541 9.12 -28.15 -11.48
N TYR A 542 9.08 -28.42 -10.18
CA TYR A 542 10.04 -27.84 -9.22
C TYR A 542 11.51 -28.16 -9.55
N GLY A 543 11.80 -29.27 -10.24
CA GLY A 543 13.17 -29.61 -10.65
C GLY A 543 13.76 -28.66 -11.69
N LYS A 544 12.91 -27.89 -12.41
CA LYS A 544 13.32 -26.89 -13.39
C LYS A 544 13.31 -25.46 -12.85
N TYR A 545 12.86 -25.25 -11.61
CA TYR A 545 12.52 -23.91 -11.11
C TYR A 545 13.71 -22.95 -11.12
N HIS A 546 14.80 -23.34 -10.47
CA HIS A 546 15.99 -22.49 -10.36
C HIS A 546 16.63 -22.20 -11.73
N GLU A 547 16.74 -23.22 -12.58
CA GLU A 547 17.30 -23.09 -13.94
C GLU A 547 16.49 -22.12 -14.80
N VAL A 548 15.17 -22.30 -14.88
CA VAL A 548 14.29 -21.49 -15.76
C VAL A 548 14.18 -20.05 -15.25
N VAL A 549 14.08 -19.85 -13.93
CA VAL A 549 14.13 -18.49 -13.34
C VAL A 549 15.47 -17.82 -13.65
N GLY A 550 16.59 -18.55 -13.52
CA GLY A 550 17.91 -18.03 -13.85
C GLY A 550 18.05 -17.62 -15.32
N GLN A 551 17.51 -18.41 -16.25
CA GLN A 551 17.49 -18.08 -17.68
C GLN A 551 16.72 -16.78 -17.96
N MET A 552 15.53 -16.62 -17.38
CA MET A 552 14.75 -15.38 -17.54
C MET A 552 15.45 -14.18 -16.90
N LEU A 553 16.02 -14.37 -15.71
CA LEU A 553 16.71 -13.31 -14.98
C LEU A 553 17.96 -12.82 -15.72
N ALA A 554 18.75 -13.73 -16.29
CA ALA A 554 19.90 -13.38 -17.14
C ALA A 554 19.47 -12.51 -18.34
N ARG A 555 18.33 -12.83 -18.93
CA ARG A 555 17.76 -12.08 -20.06
C ARG A 555 17.28 -10.69 -19.65
N VAL A 556 16.65 -10.55 -18.48
CA VAL A 556 16.30 -9.24 -17.91
C VAL A 556 17.55 -8.40 -17.67
N PHE A 557 18.58 -8.97 -17.04
CA PHE A 557 19.85 -8.26 -16.82
C PHE A 557 20.52 -7.82 -18.12
N ALA A 558 20.56 -8.68 -19.14
CA ALA A 558 21.13 -8.32 -20.43
C ALA A 558 20.40 -7.12 -21.06
N VAL A 559 19.06 -7.10 -21.03
CA VAL A 559 18.26 -5.98 -21.55
C VAL A 559 18.51 -4.69 -20.75
N GLN A 560 18.50 -4.77 -19.41
CA GLN A 560 18.75 -3.61 -18.56
C GLN A 560 20.15 -3.04 -18.75
N TYR A 561 21.16 -3.91 -18.76
CA TYR A 561 22.56 -3.52 -18.88
C TYR A 561 22.88 -2.92 -20.26
N GLU A 562 22.35 -3.51 -21.34
CA GLU A 562 22.55 -2.94 -22.67
C GLU A 562 21.87 -1.58 -22.84
N GLY A 563 20.73 -1.35 -22.16
CA GLY A 563 19.96 -0.11 -22.27
C GLY A 563 19.32 0.10 -23.64
N ASP A 564 19.18 -0.96 -24.45
CA ASP A 564 18.55 -0.91 -25.77
C ASP A 564 17.02 -0.99 -25.62
N LYS A 565 16.37 0.17 -25.73
CA LYS A 565 14.91 0.29 -25.70
C LYS A 565 14.22 -0.61 -26.72
N ALA A 566 14.74 -0.70 -27.94
CA ALA A 566 14.10 -1.51 -28.98
C ALA A 566 14.23 -3.01 -28.67
N ALA A 567 15.31 -3.44 -28.00
CA ALA A 567 15.44 -4.80 -27.49
C ALA A 567 14.49 -5.07 -26.32
N ALA A 568 14.30 -4.10 -25.42
CA ALA A 568 13.30 -4.18 -24.35
C ALA A 568 11.89 -4.37 -24.92
N ASP A 569 11.48 -3.54 -25.90
CA ASP A 569 10.19 -3.65 -26.58
C ASP A 569 9.97 -5.05 -27.18
N ARG A 570 10.98 -5.55 -27.92
CA ARG A 570 10.92 -6.89 -28.52
C ARG A 570 10.78 -7.99 -27.46
N PHE A 571 11.52 -7.89 -26.35
CA PHE A 571 11.42 -8.86 -25.27
C PHE A 571 10.02 -8.86 -24.65
N VAL A 572 9.44 -7.68 -24.42
CA VAL A 572 8.08 -7.59 -23.90
C VAL A 572 7.06 -8.15 -24.90
N ASP A 573 7.12 -7.74 -26.16
CA ASP A 573 6.20 -8.20 -27.22
C ASP A 573 6.26 -9.71 -27.46
N GLU A 574 7.44 -10.33 -27.25
CA GLU A 574 7.63 -11.77 -27.36
C GLU A 574 6.78 -12.54 -26.34
N TYR A 575 6.80 -12.11 -25.07
CA TYR A 575 6.17 -12.84 -23.96
C TYR A 575 4.88 -12.22 -23.42
N ALA A 576 4.46 -11.03 -23.85
CA ALA A 576 3.21 -10.41 -23.42
C ALA A 576 1.96 -10.91 -24.18
N LYS A 577 2.01 -12.13 -24.73
CA LYS A 577 0.92 -12.70 -25.55
C LYS A 577 -0.10 -13.45 -24.70
N TRP A 578 -1.34 -12.98 -24.74
CA TRP A 578 -2.46 -13.66 -24.08
C TRP A 578 -3.05 -14.77 -24.94
N ASP A 579 -2.95 -16.01 -24.47
CA ASP A 579 -3.69 -17.18 -24.98
C ASP A 579 -4.97 -17.42 -24.16
N GLU A 580 -6.15 -17.30 -24.79
CA GLU A 580 -7.45 -17.52 -24.15
C GLU A 580 -7.67 -18.99 -23.73
N SER A 581 -7.09 -19.94 -24.47
CA SER A 581 -7.25 -21.37 -24.20
C SER A 581 -6.46 -21.86 -22.97
N LEU A 582 -5.48 -21.06 -22.54
CA LEU A 582 -4.63 -21.30 -21.37
C LEU A 582 -4.93 -20.30 -20.25
N HIS A 583 -4.59 -19.03 -20.48
CA HIS A 583 -4.71 -17.97 -19.49
C HIS A 583 -6.18 -17.65 -19.22
N GLY A 584 -7.00 -17.58 -20.28
CA GLY A 584 -8.44 -17.36 -20.17
C GLY A 584 -9.14 -18.44 -19.34
N ALA A 585 -8.80 -19.71 -19.58
CA ALA A 585 -9.32 -20.85 -18.83
C ALA A 585 -8.96 -20.79 -17.33
N ILE A 586 -7.68 -20.53 -17.00
CA ILE A 586 -7.25 -20.39 -15.60
C ILE A 586 -7.89 -19.17 -14.95
N ALA A 587 -7.93 -18.03 -15.65
CA ALA A 587 -8.54 -16.80 -15.16
C ALA A 587 -10.05 -17.00 -14.89
N GLN A 588 -10.75 -17.75 -15.74
CA GLN A 588 -12.15 -18.12 -15.51
C GLN A 588 -12.32 -18.97 -14.24
N ASN A 589 -11.46 -19.97 -14.05
CA ASN A 589 -11.46 -20.80 -12.83
C ASN A 589 -11.23 -19.94 -11.59
N ILE A 590 -10.28 -19.01 -11.63
CA ILE A 590 -10.02 -18.12 -10.49
C ILE A 590 -11.24 -17.22 -10.24
N ARG A 591 -11.75 -16.51 -11.26
CA ARG A 591 -12.91 -15.61 -11.12
C ARG A 591 -14.14 -16.33 -10.56
N ALA A 592 -14.38 -17.59 -10.97
CA ALA A 592 -15.49 -18.40 -10.46
C ALA A 592 -15.35 -18.76 -8.97
N ASN A 593 -14.13 -18.73 -8.43
CA ASN A 593 -13.81 -19.10 -7.05
C ASN A 593 -13.38 -17.90 -6.18
N GLN A 594 -13.35 -16.68 -6.74
CA GLN A 594 -13.01 -15.48 -6.00
C GLN A 594 -14.05 -15.15 -4.92
N GLY A 595 -13.56 -15.00 -3.69
CA GLY A 595 -14.38 -14.66 -2.53
C GLY A 595 -14.66 -13.16 -2.42
N ALA A 596 -14.13 -12.57 -1.37
CA ALA A 596 -14.26 -11.14 -1.10
C ALA A 596 -13.46 -10.31 -2.12
N ARG A 597 -14.02 -9.16 -2.50
CA ARG A 597 -13.37 -8.16 -3.37
C ARG A 597 -12.68 -7.07 -2.54
N PHE A 598 -13.27 -6.71 -1.40
CA PHE A 598 -12.76 -5.67 -0.54
C PHE A 598 -12.35 -6.24 0.81
N ARG A 599 -11.43 -5.55 1.49
CA ARG A 599 -10.99 -5.88 2.84
C ARG A 599 -11.11 -4.68 3.74
N LEU A 600 -11.86 -4.83 4.83
CA LEU A 600 -11.99 -3.84 5.89
C LEU A 600 -11.12 -4.26 7.07
N PHE A 601 -10.12 -3.44 7.41
CA PHE A 601 -9.26 -3.70 8.55
C PHE A 601 -9.77 -3.00 9.81
N LYS A 602 -9.89 -3.78 10.89
CA LYS A 602 -10.20 -3.32 12.25
C LYS A 602 -9.00 -3.53 13.17
N TYR A 603 -8.77 -2.61 14.08
CA TYR A 603 -7.61 -2.61 14.97
C TYR A 603 -8.03 -2.68 16.43
N ALA A 604 -7.62 -3.75 17.13
CA ALA A 604 -7.91 -3.92 18.56
C ALA A 604 -7.41 -2.75 19.41
N ALA A 605 -6.27 -2.14 19.03
CA ALA A 605 -5.70 -0.99 19.71
C ALA A 605 -6.58 0.28 19.66
N LEU A 606 -7.55 0.32 18.73
CA LEU A 606 -8.54 1.39 18.61
C LEU A 606 -9.87 1.07 19.30
N GLY A 607 -9.99 -0.12 19.90
CA GLY A 607 -11.25 -0.61 20.48
C GLY A 607 -12.25 -1.14 19.44
N GLU A 608 -11.76 -1.54 18.25
CA GLU A 608 -12.58 -2.01 17.12
C GLU A 608 -12.83 -3.53 17.08
#